data_AF-A0AAW2X400-F1
#
_entry.id   AF-A0AAW2X400-F1
#
_cell.length_a   1.000
_cell.length_b   1.000
_cell.length_c   1.000
_cell.angle_alpha   90.00
_cell.angle_beta   90.00
_cell.angle_gamma   90.00
#
_symmetry.space_group_name_H-M   'P 1'
#
loop_
_entity.id
_entity.type
_entity.pdbx_description
1 polymer ?
#
loop_
_entity_poly.entity_id
_entity_poly.type
_entity_poly.pdbx_seq_one_letter_code
_entity_poly.pdbx_strand_id
1 'polypeptide(L)'
;MLLNIAPSKSVPQTPYEIWHGKLESYKYLRVWGSLTYVKRLVGDKLDSRSSLYRFIGYPKETAGYYFYDPASKRFLSRGTQYS
;
A
#
# COMPACT_ATOMS: atom_id res chain seq x y z
N MET A 1 0.71 -10.80 -8.38
CA MET A 1 1.53 -11.88 -7.81
C MET A 1 1.15 -12.09 -6.33
N LEU A 2 -0.13 -12.40 -6.06
CA LEU A 2 -0.65 -12.70 -4.71
C LEU A 2 -1.45 -14.02 -4.71
N LEU A 3 -1.99 -14.40 -5.86
CA LEU A 3 -2.80 -15.61 -6.04
C LEU A 3 -2.06 -16.89 -5.67
N ASN A 4 -0.75 -16.95 -5.91
CA ASN A 4 0.06 -18.15 -5.60
C ASN A 4 0.33 -18.32 -4.10
N ILE A 5 0.06 -17.29 -3.30
CA ILE A 5 0.30 -17.25 -1.84
C ILE A 5 -1.01 -17.26 -1.06
N ALA A 6 -2.16 -17.12 -1.73
CA ALA A 6 -3.46 -17.14 -1.08
C ALA A 6 -4.01 -18.58 -1.08
N PRO A 7 -4.45 -19.11 0.07
CA PRO A 7 -5.12 -20.41 0.12
C PRO A 7 -6.47 -20.31 -0.61
N SER A 8 -6.89 -21.42 -1.23
CA SER A 8 -8.18 -21.48 -1.93
C SER A 8 -9.23 -22.14 -1.03
N LYS A 9 -10.53 -21.90 -1.29
CA LYS A 9 -11.60 -22.58 -0.53
C LYS A 9 -11.57 -24.11 -0.68
N SER A 10 -11.03 -24.60 -1.79
CA SER A 10 -10.96 -26.02 -2.12
C SER A 10 -9.69 -26.69 -1.63
N VAL A 11 -8.60 -25.93 -1.44
CA VAL A 11 -7.30 -26.44 -1.01
C VAL A 11 -6.73 -25.54 0.08
N PRO A 12 -6.54 -26.06 1.31
CA PRO A 12 -6.04 -25.27 2.44
C PRO A 12 -4.58 -24.85 2.27
N GLN A 13 -3.83 -25.51 1.39
CA GLN A 13 -2.45 -25.18 1.03
C GLN A 13 -2.40 -24.20 -0.14
N THR A 14 -1.41 -23.33 -0.14
CA THR A 14 -1.19 -22.36 -1.24
C THR A 14 -0.55 -23.07 -2.44
N PRO A 15 -0.80 -22.62 -3.69
CA PRO A 15 -0.13 -23.18 -4.86
C PRO A 15 1.40 -23.20 -4.75
N TYR A 16 1.98 -22.21 -4.06
CA TYR A 16 3.42 -22.17 -3.81
C TYR A 16 3.89 -23.27 -2.85
N GLU A 17 3.16 -23.52 -1.76
CA GLU A 17 3.47 -24.62 -0.83
C GLU A 17 3.43 -25.97 -1.55
N ILE A 18 2.49 -26.16 -2.47
CA ILE A 18 2.35 -27.39 -3.25
C ILE A 18 3.54 -27.55 -4.21
N TRP A 19 4.00 -26.47 -4.84
CA TRP A 19 5.12 -26.53 -5.79
C TRP A 19 6.50 -26.61 -5.13
N HIS A 20 6.70 -25.96 -4.00
CA HIS A 20 8.02 -25.81 -3.38
C HIS A 20 8.16 -26.57 -2.06
N GLY A 21 7.09 -27.20 -1.55
CA GLY A 21 7.10 -27.97 -0.30
C GLY A 21 7.41 -27.13 0.94
N LYS A 22 7.34 -25.80 0.85
CA LYS A 22 7.76 -24.87 1.89
C LYS A 22 6.66 -23.85 2.18
N LEU A 23 6.40 -23.63 3.47
CA LEU A 23 5.49 -22.59 3.94
C LEU A 23 6.03 -21.21 3.55
N GLU A 24 5.19 -20.42 2.90
CA GLU A 24 5.55 -19.08 2.46
C GLU A 24 5.73 -18.12 3.63
N SER A 25 6.74 -17.27 3.54
CA SER A 25 6.98 -16.25 4.56
C SER A 25 6.30 -14.93 4.15
N TYR A 26 5.18 -14.61 4.80
CA TYR A 26 4.48 -13.32 4.64
C TYR A 26 5.29 -12.10 5.14
N LYS A 27 6.53 -12.29 5.60
CA LYS A 27 7.40 -11.24 6.15
C LYS A 27 7.59 -10.03 5.21
N TYR A 28 7.50 -10.25 3.90
CA TYR A 28 7.66 -9.21 2.89
C TYR A 28 6.33 -8.56 2.45
N LEU A 29 5.18 -9.15 2.79
CA LEU A 29 3.87 -8.59 2.51
C LEU A 29 3.53 -7.52 3.56
N ARG A 30 4.08 -6.31 3.36
CA ARG A 30 3.69 -5.15 4.15
C ARG A 30 2.42 -4.52 3.59
N VAL A 31 1.28 -4.93 4.15
CA VAL A 31 -0.03 -4.31 3.85
C VAL A 31 -0.05 -2.84 4.30
N TRP A 32 0.64 -2.51 5.40
CA TRP A 32 0.74 -1.16 5.95
C TRP A 32 2.19 -0.75 6.20
N GLY A 33 2.46 0.54 6.21
CA GLY A 33 3.76 1.09 6.58
C GLY A 33 4.81 1.03 5.47
N SER A 34 4.42 0.75 4.23
CA SER A 34 5.35 0.89 3.09
C SER A 34 5.67 2.36 2.84
N LEU A 35 6.91 2.65 2.45
CA LEU A 35 7.29 3.97 1.97
C LEU A 35 6.78 4.13 0.54
N THR A 36 6.03 5.19 0.30
CA THR A 36 5.43 5.50 -0.99
C THR A 36 5.70 6.96 -1.34
N TYR A 37 6.11 7.19 -2.58
CA TYR A 37 6.19 8.53 -3.14
C TYR A 37 4.79 8.94 -3.64
N VAL A 38 4.23 10.01 -3.06
CA VAL A 38 2.96 10.57 -3.52
C VAL A 38 3.25 11.79 -4.37
N LYS A 39 2.71 11.79 -5.59
CA LYS A 39 2.85 12.91 -6.52
C LYS A 39 2.11 14.13 -5.96
N ARG A 40 2.80 15.27 -5.89
CA ARG A 40 2.17 16.55 -5.60
C ARG A 40 1.47 17.02 -6.88
N LEU A 41 0.16 17.30 -6.79
CA LEU A 41 -0.62 17.77 -7.95
C LEU A 41 -0.34 19.24 -8.29
N VAL A 42 0.22 20.00 -7.34
CA VAL A 42 0.56 21.43 -7.49
C VAL A 42 2.07 21.59 -7.42
N GLY A 43 2.68 22.14 -8.47
CA GLY A 43 4.11 22.45 -8.50
C GLY A 43 4.56 23.04 -9.83
N ASP A 44 5.47 24.00 -9.78
CA ASP A 44 6.11 24.59 -10.95
C ASP A 44 7.03 23.59 -11.68
N LYS A 45 7.40 23.92 -12.93
CA LYS A 45 8.12 23.04 -13.87
C LYS A 45 9.40 22.39 -13.31
N LEU A 46 9.99 22.97 -12.25
CA LEU A 46 11.25 22.56 -11.61
C LEU A 46 11.12 22.08 -10.15
N ASP A 47 9.94 22.08 -9.54
CA ASP A 47 9.80 21.69 -8.14
C ASP A 47 9.75 20.16 -7.96
N SER A 48 10.01 19.70 -6.74
CA SER A 48 9.94 18.27 -6.39
C SER A 48 8.52 17.75 -6.62
N ARG A 49 8.34 16.92 -7.66
CA ARG A 49 7.02 16.42 -8.08
C ARG A 49 6.41 15.37 -7.14
N SER A 50 7.16 14.90 -6.15
CA SER A 50 6.71 13.84 -5.24
C SER A 50 7.33 13.98 -3.86
N SER A 51 6.52 13.76 -2.82
CA SER A 51 6.99 13.71 -1.44
C SER A 51 6.88 12.28 -0.88
N LEU A 52 7.78 11.94 0.04
CA LEU A 52 7.81 10.64 0.71
C LEU A 52 6.70 10.58 1.77
N TYR A 53 5.87 9.55 1.70
CA TYR A 53 4.84 9.27 2.69
C TYR A 53 4.84 7.80 3.10
N ARG A 54 4.16 7.52 4.20
CA ARG A 54 3.91 6.17 4.69
C ARG A 54 2.52 5.73 4.25
N PHE A 55 2.39 4.64 3.51
CA PHE A 55 1.08 4.09 3.17
C PHE A 55 0.42 3.48 4.41
N ILE A 56 -0.73 4.01 4.80
CA ILE A 56 -1.48 3.56 5.99
C ILE A 56 -2.68 2.73 5.61
N GLY A 57 -3.32 3.01 4.46
CA GLY A 57 -4.30 2.09 3.93
C GLY A 57 -5.40 2.63 3.04
N TYR A 58 -6.52 1.92 3.03
CA TYR A 58 -7.73 2.30 2.30
C TYR A 58 -8.77 2.84 3.29
N PRO A 59 -9.37 4.01 3.04
CA PRO A 59 -10.52 4.48 3.81
C PRO A 59 -11.68 3.50 3.69
N LYS A 60 -12.43 3.29 4.79
CA LYS A 60 -13.63 2.44 4.76
C LYS A 60 -14.78 3.07 3.97
N GLU A 61 -14.83 4.39 3.91
CA GLU A 61 -15.99 5.16 3.44
C GLU A 61 -15.78 5.80 2.06
N THR A 62 -14.58 5.74 1.48
CA THR A 62 -14.27 6.40 0.21
C THR A 62 -13.25 5.61 -0.59
N ALA A 63 -13.44 5.52 -1.90
CA ALA A 63 -12.47 4.97 -2.83
C ALA A 63 -11.23 5.90 -2.87
N GLY A 64 -10.24 5.59 -2.03
CA GLY A 64 -9.04 6.40 -1.89
C GLY A 64 -7.92 5.67 -1.17
N TYR A 65 -6.82 6.39 -0.93
CA TYR A 65 -5.66 5.89 -0.20
C TYR A 65 -5.31 6.87 0.91
N TYR A 66 -5.03 6.35 2.12
CA TYR A 66 -4.48 7.09 3.24
C TYR A 66 -2.95 6.99 3.26
N PHE A 67 -2.33 8.16 3.24
CA PHE A 67 -0.90 8.34 3.41
C PHE A 67 -0.64 9.15 4.68
N TYR A 68 0.38 8.79 5.43
CA TYR A 68 0.81 9.53 6.61
C TYR A 68 2.13 10.23 6.33
N ASP A 69 2.18 11.52 6.68
CA ASP A 69 3.39 12.33 6.66
C ASP A 69 4.04 12.34 8.04
N PRO A 70 5.22 11.73 8.23
CA PRO A 70 5.94 11.85 9.49
C PRO A 70 6.45 13.27 9.75
N ALA A 71 6.70 14.09 8.71
CA ALA A 71 7.21 15.45 8.87
C ALA A 71 6.11 16.41 9.34
N SER A 72 4.95 16.37 8.68
CA SER A 72 3.82 17.25 9.02
C SER A 72 2.87 16.64 10.07
N LYS A 73 3.05 15.37 10.43
CA LYS A 73 2.10 14.57 11.26
C LYS A 73 0.66 14.60 10.74
N ARG A 74 0.48 14.71 9.42
CA ARG A 74 -0.83 14.82 8.74
C ARG A 74 -1.14 13.58 7.94
N PHE A 75 -2.43 13.30 7.78
CA PHE A 75 -2.95 12.26 6.89
C PHE A 75 -3.41 12.89 5.58
N LEU A 76 -3.04 12.27 4.46
CA LEU A 76 -3.48 12.63 3.12
C LEU A 76 -4.39 11.53 2.59
N SER A 77 -5.62 11.89 2.23
CA SER A 77 -6.53 11.05 1.47
C SER A 77 -6.55 11.48 0.01
N ARG A 78 -6.33 10.55 -0.93
CA ARG A 78 -6.71 10.79 -2.34
C ARG A 78 -8.23 10.64 -2.45
N GLY A 79 -8.96 11.73 -2.22
CA GLY A 79 -10.42 11.78 -2.27
C GLY A 79 -11.03 13.12 -1.87
N THR A 80 -10.29 13.96 -1.14
CA THR A 80 -10.80 15.28 -0.74
C THR A 80 -9.60 16.21 -0.61
N GLN A 81 -9.51 17.18 -1.51
CA GLN A 81 -8.85 18.43 -1.15
C GLN A 81 -9.67 18.98 0.02
N TYR A 82 -9.12 18.96 1.22
CA TYR A 82 -9.71 19.65 2.35
C TYR A 82 -9.73 21.15 1.99
N SER A 83 -10.94 21.69 1.84
CA SER A 83 -11.20 23.12 1.95
C SER A 83 -11.23 23.54 3.41
#